data_AF-A0A8I2K0F8-F1
#
_entry.id   AF-A0A8I2K0F8-F1
#
_cell.length_a   1.000
_cell.length_b   1.000
_cell.length_c   1.000
_cell.angle_alpha   90.00
_cell.angle_beta   90.00
_cell.angle_gamma   90.00
#
_symmetry.space_group_name_H-M   'P 1'
#
loop_
_entity.id
_entity.type
_entity.pdbx_description
1 polymer ?
#
loop_
_entity_poly.entity_id
_entity_poly.type
_entity_poly.pdbx_seq_one_letter_code
_entity_poly.pdbx_strand_id
1 'polypeptide(L)'
;MIRKTIIVSILSILFTLSIYAFFAANTTDTAFIPNTPDGENSISLPKAEGSLGYLISKGTGFFLKSHADMLLFLNLIEISEISSLDFFELQKVLNRAIDNIDQARITYYQLKNLAAITPYNEEVIDKLRTFDYDTLQSERSLNAVIFDKVKKLLSNGDVRGAYNLFYEDLDYLFERIRSLKPIVDSEKVPEIPELWRINQRYSELQLFGQYLTEVFYELR
;
A
#
# COMPACT_ATOMS: atom_id res chain seq x y z
N MET A 1 16.05 27.77 15.75
CA MET A 1 15.47 26.42 15.70
C MET A 1 14.41 26.29 14.59
N ILE A 2 14.60 26.97 13.44
CA ILE A 2 13.59 27.10 12.36
C ILE A 2 13.93 26.20 11.14
N ARG A 3 15.15 25.63 11.09
CA ARG A 3 15.64 24.89 9.92
C ARG A 3 15.18 23.43 9.80
N LYS A 4 14.55 22.84 10.82
CA LYS A 4 14.11 21.42 10.77
C LYS A 4 12.68 21.24 10.25
N THR A 5 11.83 22.27 10.33
CA THR A 5 10.38 22.16 10.10
C THR A 5 9.97 22.30 8.63
N ILE A 6 10.74 23.01 7.81
CA ILE A 6 10.43 23.23 6.36
C ILE A 6 10.58 21.94 5.52
N ILE A 7 11.28 20.92 6.03
CA ILE A 7 11.63 19.73 5.25
C ILE A 7 10.40 18.81 5.02
N VAL A 8 9.44 18.75 5.95
CA VAL A 8 8.33 17.79 5.84
C VAL A 8 7.28 18.22 4.83
N SER A 9 6.93 19.51 4.78
CA SER A 9 5.93 20.03 3.85
C SER A 9 6.36 19.92 2.36
N ILE A 10 7.67 19.97 2.09
CA ILE A 10 8.22 19.79 0.73
C ILE A 10 8.19 18.31 0.31
N LEU A 11 8.33 17.37 1.25
CA LEU A 11 8.26 15.94 1.00
C LEU A 11 6.82 15.46 0.73
N SER A 12 5.81 16.01 1.43
CA SER A 12 4.41 15.63 1.22
C SER A 12 3.88 15.94 -0.19
N ILE A 13 4.45 16.96 -0.86
CA ILE A 13 4.08 17.34 -2.24
C ILE A 13 4.65 16.35 -3.28
N LEU A 14 5.71 15.62 -2.97
CA LEU A 14 6.32 14.66 -3.90
C LEU A 14 5.55 13.33 -3.99
N PHE A 15 4.72 12.99 -3.00
CA PHE A 15 3.98 11.72 -2.95
C PHE A 15 2.57 11.77 -3.57
N THR A 16 2.05 12.95 -3.94
CA THR A 16 0.72 13.09 -4.54
C THR A 16 0.65 12.71 -6.03
N LEU A 17 1.80 12.54 -6.70
CA LEU A 17 1.85 12.24 -8.14
C LEU A 17 1.68 10.74 -8.48
N SER A 18 1.56 9.86 -7.49
CA SER A 18 1.61 8.41 -7.72
C SER A 18 0.26 7.71 -7.80
N ILE A 19 -0.84 8.46 -7.89
CA ILE A 19 -2.21 7.91 -7.93
C ILE A 19 -2.45 7.18 -9.27
N TYR A 20 -1.88 7.66 -10.38
CA TYR A 20 -2.02 7.03 -11.69
C TYR A 20 -1.41 5.62 -11.77
N ALA A 21 -0.28 5.37 -11.10
CA ALA A 21 0.32 4.04 -11.00
C ALA A 21 -0.62 3.06 -10.27
N PHE A 22 -1.38 3.50 -9.26
CA PHE A 22 -2.36 2.66 -8.58
C PHE A 22 -3.66 2.42 -9.38
N PHE A 23 -4.00 3.28 -10.34
CA PHE A 23 -5.11 2.98 -11.26
C PHE A 23 -4.70 1.97 -12.36
N ALA A 24 -3.42 1.93 -12.73
CA ALA A 24 -2.85 0.81 -13.49
C ALA A 24 -2.74 -0.48 -12.66
N ALA A 25 -2.78 -0.38 -11.32
CA ALA A 25 -2.72 -1.49 -10.37
C ALA A 25 -4.03 -2.27 -10.34
N ASN A 26 -4.23 -3.15 -11.33
CA ASN A 26 -5.23 -4.21 -11.31
C ASN A 26 -4.91 -5.25 -12.38
N THR A 27 -3.67 -5.71 -12.36
CA THR A 27 -3.20 -6.79 -13.24
C THR A 27 -2.49 -7.88 -12.50
N THR A 28 -2.16 -7.72 -11.22
CA THR A 28 -1.56 -8.82 -10.46
C THR A 28 -2.53 -9.99 -10.31
N ASP A 29 -3.83 -9.77 -10.52
CA ASP A 29 -4.85 -10.81 -10.66
C ASP A 29 -4.72 -11.61 -11.96
N THR A 30 -4.07 -11.11 -13.02
CA THR A 30 -3.80 -11.87 -14.26
C THR A 30 -2.78 -12.99 -14.04
N ALA A 31 -2.01 -12.94 -12.94
CA ALA A 31 -1.18 -14.05 -12.50
C ALA A 31 -1.98 -15.29 -12.12
N PHE A 32 -3.30 -15.18 -12.00
CA PHE A 32 -4.19 -16.25 -11.58
C PHE A 32 -5.19 -16.57 -12.69
N ILE A 33 -5.60 -17.84 -12.74
CA ILE A 33 -6.69 -18.25 -13.64
C ILE A 33 -7.99 -17.60 -13.11
N PRO A 34 -8.76 -16.87 -13.94
CA PRO A 34 -10.04 -16.32 -13.50
C PRO A 34 -10.93 -17.44 -12.97
N ASN A 35 -11.47 -17.28 -11.76
CA ASN A 35 -12.59 -18.10 -11.29
C ASN A 35 -13.86 -17.67 -12.04
N THR A 36 -13.94 -17.94 -13.34
CA THR A 36 -15.21 -17.88 -14.07
C THR A 36 -15.99 -19.16 -13.76
N PRO A 37 -17.23 -19.07 -13.24
CA PRO A 37 -18.14 -20.19 -13.35
C PRO A 37 -18.33 -20.45 -14.85
N ASP A 38 -17.98 -21.66 -15.28
CA ASP A 38 -18.00 -22.20 -16.64
C ASP A 38 -18.71 -21.39 -17.74
N GLY A 39 -18.01 -21.18 -18.86
CA GLY A 39 -18.64 -21.02 -20.16
C GLY A 39 -18.32 -19.72 -20.89
N GLU A 40 -17.76 -19.89 -22.09
CA GLU A 40 -17.58 -18.92 -23.16
C GLU A 40 -18.74 -17.91 -23.25
N ASN A 41 -18.49 -16.66 -22.84
CA ASN A 41 -19.00 -15.42 -23.43
C ASN A 41 -18.50 -14.25 -22.58
N SER A 42 -17.37 -13.70 -23.00
CA SER A 42 -16.75 -12.51 -22.41
C SER A 42 -17.60 -11.26 -22.68
N ILE A 43 -18.62 -11.07 -21.86
CA ILE A 43 -19.15 -9.74 -21.54
C ILE A 43 -18.40 -9.32 -20.28
N SER A 44 -17.75 -8.15 -20.32
CA SER A 44 -17.05 -7.56 -19.19
C SER A 44 -18.01 -7.39 -18.02
N LEU A 45 -18.07 -8.40 -17.15
CA LEU A 45 -18.84 -8.35 -15.92
C LEU A 45 -18.21 -7.29 -15.01
N PRO A 46 -19.01 -6.43 -14.35
CA PRO A 46 -18.50 -5.57 -13.29
C PRO A 46 -17.80 -6.46 -12.27
N LYS A 47 -16.57 -6.10 -11.87
CA LYS A 47 -15.72 -6.89 -10.95
C LYS A 47 -16.59 -7.47 -9.83
N ALA A 48 -16.85 -8.77 -9.90
CA ALA A 48 -17.69 -9.44 -8.91
C ALA A 48 -17.11 -9.16 -7.52
N GLU A 49 -17.97 -8.72 -6.59
CA GLU A 49 -17.57 -8.56 -5.20
C GLU A 49 -16.90 -9.86 -4.73
N GLY A 50 -15.67 -9.75 -4.23
CA GLY A 50 -14.87 -10.92 -3.81
C GLY A 50 -13.88 -11.46 -4.85
N SER A 51 -13.79 -10.93 -6.07
CA SER A 51 -12.69 -11.26 -6.99
C SER A 51 -11.33 -10.74 -6.49
N LEU A 52 -10.21 -11.35 -6.94
CA LEU A 52 -8.85 -10.89 -6.61
C LEU A 52 -8.66 -9.41 -6.95
N GLY A 53 -8.98 -9.00 -8.19
CA GLY A 53 -8.91 -7.61 -8.63
C GLY A 53 -9.80 -6.66 -7.81
N TYR A 54 -10.98 -7.10 -7.34
CA TYR A 54 -11.79 -6.29 -6.43
C TYR A 54 -11.11 -6.10 -5.07
N LEU A 55 -10.60 -7.19 -4.47
CA LEU A 55 -9.94 -7.14 -3.17
C LEU A 55 -8.65 -6.30 -3.21
N ILE A 56 -7.85 -6.41 -4.28
CA ILE A 56 -6.68 -5.55 -4.52
C ILE A 56 -7.08 -4.08 -4.53
N SER A 57 -8.09 -3.73 -5.34
CA SER A 57 -8.58 -2.35 -5.47
C SER A 57 -9.09 -1.79 -4.15
N LYS A 58 -9.92 -2.58 -3.45
CA LYS A 58 -10.55 -2.19 -2.19
C LYS A 58 -9.53 -2.04 -1.07
N GLY A 59 -8.63 -3.02 -0.92
CA GLY A 59 -7.58 -2.99 0.10
C GLY A 59 -6.64 -1.81 -0.10
N THR A 60 -6.22 -1.58 -1.35
CA THR A 60 -5.41 -0.41 -1.73
C THR A 60 -6.14 0.89 -1.41
N GLY A 61 -7.42 1.01 -1.74
CA GLY A 61 -8.20 2.21 -1.48
C GLY A 61 -8.26 2.55 0.02
N PHE A 62 -8.44 1.55 0.88
CA PHE A 62 -8.38 1.74 2.33
C PHE A 62 -6.98 2.09 2.83
N PHE A 63 -5.93 1.45 2.32
CA PHE A 63 -4.54 1.77 2.65
C PHE A 63 -4.21 3.24 2.32
N LEU A 64 -4.56 3.70 1.12
CA LEU A 64 -4.31 5.09 0.69
C LEU A 64 -5.09 6.10 1.52
N LYS A 65 -6.35 5.81 1.87
CA LYS A 65 -7.13 6.66 2.79
C LYS A 65 -6.46 6.77 4.15
N SER A 66 -6.00 5.63 4.69
CA SER A 66 -5.28 5.61 5.96
C SER A 66 -3.98 6.41 5.91
N HIS A 67 -3.20 6.27 4.84
CA HIS A 67 -1.98 7.07 4.65
C HIS A 67 -2.30 8.57 4.59
N ALA A 68 -3.34 8.96 3.86
CA ALA A 68 -3.77 10.36 3.78
C ALA A 68 -4.22 10.91 5.15
N ASP A 69 -4.98 10.14 5.94
CA ASP A 69 -5.33 10.52 7.31
C ASP A 69 -4.07 10.63 8.19
N MET A 70 -3.07 9.76 8.04
CA MET A 70 -1.80 9.88 8.77
C MET A 70 -0.98 11.10 8.39
N LEU A 71 -0.96 11.48 7.10
CA LEU A 71 -0.32 12.73 6.66
C LEU A 71 -1.03 13.96 7.24
N LEU A 72 -2.37 13.93 7.31
CA LEU A 72 -3.14 14.98 7.97
C LEU A 72 -2.85 15.02 9.47
N PHE A 73 -2.77 13.87 10.14
CA PHE A 73 -2.40 13.77 11.55
C PHE A 73 -1.04 14.40 11.84
N LEU A 74 -0.04 14.11 10.99
CA LEU A 74 1.29 14.73 11.06
C LEU A 74 1.22 16.24 10.87
N ASN A 75 0.45 16.70 9.87
CA ASN A 75 0.28 18.11 9.60
C ASN A 75 -0.32 18.88 10.79
N LEU A 76 -1.34 18.31 11.45
CA LEU A 76 -1.95 18.90 12.64
C LEU A 76 -0.95 19.06 13.79
N ILE A 77 -0.04 18.10 13.97
CA ILE A 77 1.04 18.19 14.96
C ILE A 77 2.05 19.27 14.56
N GLU A 78 2.44 19.34 13.29
CA GLU A 78 3.43 20.31 12.82
C GLU A 78 2.96 21.76 12.95
N ILE A 79 1.72 22.04 12.57
CA ILE A 79 1.17 23.40 12.68
C ILE A 79 0.89 23.81 14.13
N SER A 80 0.94 22.86 15.08
CA SER A 80 0.72 23.17 16.50
C SER A 80 1.79 24.06 17.13
N GLU A 81 2.94 24.22 16.48
CA GLU A 81 3.94 25.22 16.88
C GLU A 81 3.47 26.65 16.60
N ILE A 82 2.52 26.81 15.68
CA ILE A 82 2.00 28.11 15.20
C ILE A 82 0.59 28.39 15.75
N SER A 83 -0.21 27.34 15.96
CA SER A 83 -1.57 27.41 16.52
C SER A 83 -1.74 26.45 17.70
N SER A 84 -2.68 26.69 18.61
CA SER A 84 -3.00 25.70 19.64
C SER A 84 -3.41 24.35 19.03
N LEU A 85 -2.85 23.24 19.53
CA LEU A 85 -3.21 21.90 19.09
C LEU A 85 -4.64 21.54 19.51
N ASP A 86 -5.49 21.21 18.53
CA ASP A 86 -6.81 20.66 18.77
C ASP A 86 -6.73 19.13 18.89
N PHE A 87 -6.71 18.63 20.13
CA PHE A 87 -6.67 17.19 20.40
C PHE A 87 -7.93 16.46 19.95
N PHE A 88 -9.09 17.12 19.87
CA PHE A 88 -10.32 16.49 19.39
C PHE A 88 -10.21 16.17 17.89
N GLU A 89 -9.74 17.11 17.08
CA GLU A 89 -9.51 16.84 15.65
C GLU A 89 -8.38 15.82 15.47
N LEU A 90 -7.31 15.90 16.27
CA LEU A 90 -6.20 14.93 16.23
C LEU A 90 -6.69 13.50 16.52
N GLN A 91 -7.52 13.30 17.54
CA GLN A 91 -8.15 12.02 17.87
C GLN A 91 -9.01 11.49 16.73
N LYS A 92 -9.83 12.36 16.14
CA LYS A 92 -10.73 12.02 15.04
C LYS A 92 -9.96 11.56 13.80
N VAL A 93 -8.91 12.29 13.41
CA VAL A 93 -8.06 11.91 12.27
C VAL A 93 -7.34 10.59 12.54
N LEU A 94 -6.78 10.41 13.75
CA LEU A 94 -6.13 9.16 14.13
C LEU A 94 -7.08 7.97 14.10
N ASN A 95 -8.30 8.11 14.63
CA ASN A 95 -9.29 7.05 14.60
C ASN A 95 -9.65 6.66 13.15
N ARG A 96 -9.81 7.63 12.23
CA ARG A 96 -10.02 7.31 10.81
C ARG A 96 -8.84 6.59 10.18
N ALA A 97 -7.60 6.99 10.51
CA ALA A 97 -6.41 6.29 10.03
C ALA A 97 -6.39 4.83 10.51
N ILE A 98 -6.71 4.59 11.78
CA ILE A 98 -6.81 3.25 12.40
C ILE A 98 -7.91 2.43 11.71
N ASP A 99 -9.11 2.99 11.53
CA ASP A 99 -10.22 2.29 10.90
C ASP A 99 -9.87 1.91 9.45
N ASN A 100 -9.29 2.83 8.69
CA ASN A 100 -8.91 2.58 7.30
C ASN A 100 -7.79 1.55 7.18
N ILE A 101 -6.75 1.57 8.03
CA ILE A 101 -5.68 0.56 7.96
C ILE A 101 -6.21 -0.82 8.41
N ASP A 102 -7.15 -0.86 9.35
CA ASP A 102 -7.84 -2.09 9.78
C ASP A 102 -8.65 -2.70 8.63
N GLN A 103 -9.42 -1.89 7.90
CA GLN A 103 -10.14 -2.34 6.71
C GLN A 103 -9.20 -2.80 5.59
N ALA A 104 -8.08 -2.13 5.39
CA ALA A 104 -7.04 -2.56 4.44
C ALA A 104 -6.48 -3.94 4.85
N ARG A 105 -6.13 -4.11 6.13
CA ARG A 105 -5.62 -5.37 6.69
C ARG A 105 -6.60 -6.52 6.50
N ILE A 106 -7.87 -6.32 6.84
CA ILE A 106 -8.94 -7.31 6.66
C ILE A 106 -9.08 -7.68 5.18
N THR A 107 -9.06 -6.70 4.28
CA THR A 107 -9.20 -6.94 2.84
C THR A 107 -8.01 -7.70 2.26
N TYR A 108 -6.77 -7.38 2.66
CA TYR A 108 -5.57 -8.10 2.23
C TYR A 108 -5.48 -9.51 2.84
N TYR A 109 -6.03 -9.71 4.04
CA TYR A 109 -6.21 -11.05 4.60
C TYR A 109 -7.16 -11.91 3.76
N GLN A 110 -8.25 -11.33 3.26
CA GLN A 110 -9.15 -12.03 2.33
C GLN A 110 -8.45 -12.31 1.00
N LEU A 111 -7.72 -11.32 0.46
CA LEU A 111 -6.97 -11.44 -0.80
C LEU A 111 -5.95 -12.58 -0.73
N LYS A 112 -5.10 -12.62 0.31
CA LYS A 112 -4.08 -13.66 0.44
C LYS A 112 -4.69 -15.06 0.52
N ASN A 113 -5.81 -15.20 1.24
CA ASN A 113 -6.49 -16.48 1.41
C ASN A 113 -7.14 -16.95 0.10
N LEU A 114 -7.76 -16.03 -0.65
CA LEU A 114 -8.30 -16.34 -1.96
C LEU A 114 -7.18 -16.71 -2.95
N ALA A 115 -6.11 -15.91 -3.00
CA ALA A 115 -4.96 -16.19 -3.87
C ALA A 115 -4.28 -17.52 -3.55
N ALA A 116 -4.28 -17.97 -2.29
CA ALA A 116 -3.71 -19.25 -1.88
C ALA A 116 -4.45 -20.45 -2.50
N ILE A 117 -5.75 -20.34 -2.75
CA ILE A 117 -6.57 -21.40 -3.35
C ILE A 117 -6.79 -21.22 -4.86
N THR A 118 -6.57 -20.02 -5.41
CA THR A 118 -6.69 -19.78 -6.85
C THR A 118 -5.43 -20.28 -7.58
N PRO A 119 -5.56 -21.15 -8.60
CA PRO A 119 -4.42 -21.61 -9.40
C PRO A 119 -3.73 -20.45 -10.14
N TYR A 120 -2.42 -20.57 -10.33
CA TYR A 120 -1.67 -19.62 -11.14
C TYR A 120 -1.95 -19.79 -12.63
N ASN A 121 -1.83 -18.69 -13.36
CA ASN A 121 -1.69 -18.67 -14.81
C ASN A 121 -0.20 -18.88 -15.14
N GLU A 122 0.18 -20.12 -15.47
CA GLU A 122 1.58 -20.50 -15.71
C GLU A 122 2.26 -19.66 -16.82
N GLU A 123 1.52 -19.20 -17.84
CA GLU A 123 2.08 -18.32 -18.87
C GLU A 123 2.60 -17.00 -18.27
N VAL A 124 1.82 -16.40 -17.37
CA VAL A 124 2.20 -15.16 -16.69
C VAL A 124 3.34 -15.41 -15.70
N ILE A 125 3.31 -16.54 -15.00
CA ILE A 125 4.39 -16.92 -14.07
C ILE A 125 5.72 -17.11 -14.81
N ASP A 126 5.73 -17.75 -15.97
CA ASP A 126 6.96 -17.94 -16.75
C ASP A 126 7.49 -16.62 -17.32
N LYS A 127 6.59 -15.71 -17.73
CA LYS A 127 6.96 -14.33 -18.07
C LYS A 127 7.60 -13.61 -16.89
N LEU A 128 7.03 -13.71 -15.68
CA LEU A 128 7.60 -13.10 -14.47
C LEU A 128 8.99 -13.65 -14.14
N ARG A 129 9.22 -14.95 -14.31
CA ARG A 129 10.53 -15.59 -14.06
C ARG A 129 11.62 -15.13 -15.03
N THR A 130 11.25 -14.81 -16.26
CA THR A 130 12.17 -14.43 -17.34
C THR A 130 12.22 -12.92 -17.60
N PHE A 131 11.45 -12.13 -16.85
CA PHE A 131 11.38 -10.68 -16.96
C PHE A 131 12.74 -10.02 -16.64
N ASP A 132 13.10 -9.00 -17.43
CA ASP A 132 14.34 -8.23 -17.22
C ASP A 132 14.13 -7.13 -16.16
N TYR A 133 14.21 -7.54 -14.90
CA TYR A 133 14.06 -6.65 -13.74
C TYR A 133 15.15 -5.57 -13.68
N ASP A 134 16.38 -5.88 -14.11
CA ASP A 134 17.51 -4.96 -13.98
C ASP A 134 17.40 -3.80 -14.97
N THR A 135 16.96 -4.09 -16.20
CA THR A 135 16.62 -3.06 -17.18
C THR A 135 15.48 -2.19 -16.68
N LEU A 136 14.36 -2.76 -16.20
CA LEU A 136 13.24 -1.96 -15.70
C LEU A 136 13.65 -1.05 -14.54
N GLN A 137 14.42 -1.58 -13.57
CA GLN A 137 14.90 -0.82 -12.43
C GLN A 137 15.75 0.38 -12.84
N SER A 138 16.69 0.16 -13.77
CA SER A 138 17.62 1.20 -14.20
C SER A 138 16.96 2.26 -15.07
N GLU A 139 16.12 1.85 -16.04
CA GLU A 139 15.41 2.77 -16.94
C GLU A 139 14.44 3.69 -16.19
N ARG A 140 13.75 3.16 -15.18
CA ARG A 140 12.76 3.92 -14.40
C ARG A 140 13.34 4.55 -13.13
N SER A 141 14.65 4.37 -12.88
CA SER A 141 15.34 4.87 -11.67
C SER A 141 14.62 4.47 -10.37
N LEU A 142 14.18 3.21 -10.28
CA LEU A 142 13.42 2.72 -9.13
C LEU A 142 14.33 2.58 -7.90
N ASN A 143 13.75 2.77 -6.71
CA ASN A 143 14.48 2.60 -5.46
C ASN A 143 14.96 1.15 -5.33
N ALA A 144 16.28 0.94 -5.40
CA ALA A 144 16.89 -0.39 -5.45
C ALA A 144 16.46 -1.29 -4.28
N VAL A 145 16.47 -0.76 -3.05
CA VAL A 145 16.17 -1.55 -1.85
C VAL A 145 14.74 -2.08 -1.85
N ILE A 146 13.78 -1.29 -2.35
CA ILE A 146 12.38 -1.71 -2.42
C ILE A 146 12.15 -2.58 -3.65
N PHE A 147 12.75 -2.24 -4.78
CA PHE A 147 12.61 -3.00 -6.01
C PHE A 147 13.24 -4.40 -5.93
N ASP A 148 14.35 -4.56 -5.20
CA ASP A 148 14.96 -5.87 -4.94
C ASP A 148 14.00 -6.82 -4.22
N LYS A 149 13.11 -6.30 -3.35
CA LYS A 149 12.06 -7.11 -2.71
C LYS A 149 11.04 -7.60 -3.73
N VAL A 150 10.62 -6.73 -4.64
CA VAL A 150 9.71 -7.06 -5.75
C VAL A 150 10.35 -8.09 -6.66
N LYS A 151 11.57 -7.83 -7.14
CA LYS A 151 12.37 -8.73 -7.96
C LYS A 151 12.48 -10.11 -7.32
N LYS A 152 12.91 -10.19 -6.05
CA LYS A 152 13.08 -11.45 -5.32
C LYS A 152 11.81 -12.31 -5.29
N LEU A 153 10.64 -11.70 -5.17
CA LEU A 153 9.37 -12.43 -5.15
C LEU A 153 8.96 -12.84 -6.57
N LEU A 154 8.87 -11.86 -7.48
CA LEU A 154 8.31 -12.07 -8.80
C LEU A 154 9.23 -12.89 -9.71
N SER A 155 10.56 -12.79 -9.59
CA SER A 155 11.49 -13.63 -10.36
C SER A 155 11.38 -15.11 -9.99
N ASN A 156 10.81 -15.43 -8.83
CA ASN A 156 10.49 -16.80 -8.41
C ASN A 156 9.05 -17.22 -8.79
N GLY A 157 8.27 -16.33 -9.40
CA GLY A 157 6.84 -16.53 -9.66
C GLY A 157 5.96 -16.40 -8.41
N ASP A 158 6.47 -15.81 -7.32
CA ASP A 158 5.80 -15.81 -6.03
C ASP A 158 4.91 -14.56 -5.80
N VAL A 159 3.81 -14.49 -6.53
CA VAL A 159 2.82 -13.41 -6.40
C VAL A 159 2.06 -13.50 -5.07
N ARG A 160 1.82 -14.72 -4.57
CA ARG A 160 1.23 -14.95 -3.24
C ARG A 160 2.12 -14.42 -2.12
N GLY A 161 3.44 -14.60 -2.24
CA GLY A 161 4.43 -14.01 -1.33
C GLY A 161 4.35 -12.50 -1.27
N ALA A 162 4.06 -11.83 -2.40
CA ALA A 162 3.83 -10.39 -2.42
C ALA A 162 2.59 -9.98 -1.61
N TYR A 163 1.47 -10.72 -1.75
CA TYR A 163 0.26 -10.45 -0.94
C TYR A 163 0.48 -10.75 0.56
N ASN A 164 1.24 -11.79 0.89
CA ASN A 164 1.59 -12.10 2.28
C ASN A 164 2.43 -11.00 2.90
N LEU A 165 3.50 -10.55 2.21
CA LEU A 165 4.35 -9.45 2.68
C LEU A 165 3.51 -8.18 2.88
N PHE A 166 2.63 -7.85 1.93
CA PHE A 166 1.76 -6.69 2.04
C PHE A 166 0.86 -6.78 3.28
N TYR A 167 0.25 -7.94 3.53
CA TYR A 167 -0.59 -8.18 4.70
C TYR A 167 0.20 -8.04 6.02
N GLU A 168 1.39 -8.67 6.11
CA GLU A 168 2.25 -8.58 7.31
C GLU A 168 2.65 -7.13 7.61
N ASP A 169 2.90 -6.33 6.57
CA ASP A 169 3.23 -4.92 6.72
C ASP A 169 2.04 -4.06 7.13
N LEU A 170 0.83 -4.39 6.66
CA LEU A 170 -0.39 -3.74 7.12
C LEU A 170 -0.71 -4.08 8.58
N ASP A 171 -0.46 -5.32 9.01
CA ASP A 171 -0.63 -5.74 10.41
C ASP A 171 0.34 -4.99 11.33
N TYR A 172 1.62 -4.92 10.95
CA TYR A 172 2.60 -4.10 11.65
C TYR A 172 2.19 -2.62 11.72
N LEU A 173 1.79 -2.02 10.58
CA LEU A 173 1.35 -0.62 10.54
C LEU A 173 0.15 -0.38 11.45
N PHE A 174 -0.85 -1.25 11.41
CA PHE A 174 -2.04 -1.14 12.26
C PHE A 174 -1.67 -1.11 13.73
N GLU A 175 -0.86 -2.06 14.21
CA GLU A 175 -0.45 -2.10 15.62
C GLU A 175 0.32 -0.83 16.03
N ARG A 176 1.20 -0.33 15.15
CA ARG A 176 1.95 0.91 15.42
C ARG A 176 1.04 2.14 15.50
N ILE A 177 0.15 2.33 14.55
CA ILE A 177 -0.76 3.49 14.55
C ILE A 177 -1.73 3.40 15.73
N ARG A 178 -2.26 2.21 16.01
CA ARG A 178 -3.14 1.97 17.16
C ARG A 178 -2.45 2.26 18.48
N SER A 179 -1.14 2.00 18.59
CA SER A 179 -0.37 2.33 19.80
C SER A 179 -0.28 3.83 20.10
N LEU A 180 -0.51 4.70 19.10
CA LEU A 180 -0.57 6.16 19.31
C LEU A 180 -1.83 6.59 20.04
N LYS A 181 -2.91 5.80 19.93
CA LYS A 181 -4.23 6.15 20.47
C LYS A 181 -4.22 6.51 21.96
N PRO A 182 -3.70 5.68 22.89
CA PRO A 182 -3.69 6.05 24.31
C PRO A 182 -2.88 7.32 24.61
N ILE A 183 -1.86 7.64 23.79
CA ILE A 183 -1.06 8.86 23.94
C ILE A 183 -1.93 10.07 23.59
N VAL A 184 -2.59 10.04 22.44
CA VAL A 184 -3.45 11.12 21.94
C VAL A 184 -4.73 11.28 22.77
N ASP A 185 -5.30 10.17 23.25
CA ASP A 185 -6.45 10.17 24.17
C ASP A 185 -6.09 10.81 25.53
N SER A 186 -4.79 10.81 25.91
CA SER A 186 -4.27 11.50 27.09
C SER A 186 -3.83 12.95 26.83
N GLU A 187 -4.21 13.51 25.68
CA GLU A 187 -3.84 14.86 25.23
C GLU A 187 -2.31 15.06 25.18
N LYS A 188 -1.60 14.04 24.70
CA LYS A 188 -0.15 14.10 24.46
C LYS A 188 0.17 13.90 23.00
N VAL A 189 1.24 14.55 22.56
CA VAL A 189 1.80 14.38 21.23
C VAL A 189 2.69 13.14 21.23
N PRO A 190 2.51 12.18 20.30
CA PRO A 190 3.42 11.06 20.16
C PRO A 190 4.84 11.50 19.78
N GLU A 191 5.83 10.65 20.08
CA GLU A 191 7.22 10.97 19.78
C GLU A 191 7.46 11.05 18.27
N ILE A 192 8.10 12.14 17.81
CA ILE A 192 8.42 12.38 16.40
C ILE A 192 9.14 11.19 15.72
N PRO A 193 10.12 10.52 16.34
CA PRO A 193 10.75 9.35 15.73
C PRO A 193 9.78 8.21 15.39
N GLU A 194 8.75 7.99 16.21
CA GLU A 194 7.75 6.94 15.93
C GLU A 194 6.84 7.34 14.78
N LEU A 195 6.42 8.61 14.74
CA LEU A 195 5.63 9.16 13.64
C LEU A 195 6.39 9.08 12.29
N TRP A 196 7.69 9.37 12.29
CA TRP A 196 8.53 9.22 11.11
C TRP A 196 8.66 7.77 10.65
N ARG A 197 8.82 6.81 11.58
CA ARG A 197 8.87 5.39 11.24
C ARG A 197 7.56 4.91 10.60
N ILE A 198 6.42 5.33 11.14
CA ILE A 198 5.10 5.00 10.57
C ILE A 198 5.00 5.55 9.15
N ASN A 199 5.31 6.84 8.94
CA ASN A 199 5.26 7.47 7.62
C ASN A 199 6.24 6.85 6.60
N GLN A 200 7.46 6.54 7.04
CA GLN A 200 8.43 5.84 6.22
C GLN A 200 7.88 4.48 5.79
N ARG A 201 7.25 3.73 6.71
CA ARG A 201 6.71 2.41 6.38
C ARG A 201 5.53 2.48 5.40
N TYR A 202 4.65 3.47 5.54
CA TYR A 202 3.64 3.76 4.51
C TYR A 202 4.27 4.01 3.14
N SER A 203 5.28 4.86 3.09
CA SER A 203 5.97 5.23 1.85
C SER A 203 6.64 4.02 1.18
N GLU A 204 7.31 3.18 1.96
CA GLU A 204 7.94 1.95 1.48
C GLU A 204 6.90 0.97 0.92
N LEU A 205 5.79 0.76 1.63
CA LEU A 205 4.72 -0.16 1.21
C LEU A 205 4.00 0.36 -0.04
N GLN A 206 3.80 1.68 -0.13
CA GLN A 206 3.24 2.34 -1.29
C GLN A 206 4.13 2.14 -2.54
N LEU A 207 5.44 2.36 -2.41
CA LEU A 207 6.41 2.12 -3.48
C LEU A 207 6.47 0.63 -3.87
N PHE A 208 6.42 -0.28 -2.91
CA PHE A 208 6.37 -1.71 -3.17
C PHE A 208 5.16 -2.09 -4.04
N GLY A 209 3.97 -1.62 -3.69
CA GLY A 209 2.75 -1.84 -4.49
C GLY A 209 2.82 -1.24 -5.90
N GLN A 210 3.43 -0.06 -6.04
CA GLN A 210 3.65 0.56 -7.35
C GLN A 210 4.60 -0.27 -8.20
N TYR A 211 5.72 -0.71 -7.65
CA TYR A 211 6.72 -1.47 -8.38
C TYR A 211 6.19 -2.85 -8.82
N LEU A 212 5.37 -3.51 -7.99
CA LEU A 212 4.63 -4.68 -8.43
C LEU A 212 3.76 -4.36 -9.66
N THR A 213 3.05 -3.25 -9.62
CA THR A 213 2.18 -2.83 -10.73
C THR A 213 2.95 -2.55 -12.01
N GLU A 214 4.08 -1.84 -11.91
CA GLU A 214 4.94 -1.53 -13.07
C GLU A 214 5.41 -2.82 -13.76
N VAL A 215 5.87 -3.83 -13.01
CA VAL A 215 6.26 -5.12 -13.59
C VAL A 215 5.10 -5.75 -14.36
N PHE A 216 3.92 -5.83 -13.76
CA PHE A 216 2.75 -6.42 -14.42
C PHE A 216 2.21 -5.57 -15.58
N TYR A 217 2.48 -4.27 -15.60
CA TYR A 217 2.13 -3.40 -16.71
C TYR A 217 3.02 -3.69 -17.93
N GLU A 218 4.34 -3.83 -17.72
CA GLU A 218 5.32 -4.13 -18.77
C GLU A 218 5.22 -5.58 -19.30
N LEU A 219 4.51 -6.48 -18.60
CA LEU A 219 4.24 -7.84 -19.06
C LEU A 219 3.09 -7.97 -20.08
N ARG A 220 2.34 -6.89 -20.31
CA ARG A 220 1.22 -6.86 -21.27
C ARG A 220 1.72 -6.71 -22.71
#